data_AF-A0A355SBW9-F1
#
_entry.id   AF-A0A355SBW9-F1
#
_cell.length_a   1.000
_cell.length_b   1.000
_cell.length_c   1.000
_cell.angle_alpha   90.00
_cell.angle_beta   90.00
_cell.angle_gamma   90.00
#
_symmetry.space_group_name_H-M   'P 1'
#
loop_
_entity.id
_entity.type
_entity.pdbx_description
1 polymer ?
#
loop_
_entity_poly.entity_id
_entity_poly.type
_entity_poly.pdbx_seq_one_letter_code
_entity_poly.pdbx_strand_id
1 'polypeptide(L)' 'EAAKMLNRPYDKLKTITCHLGNGSSVAAVLNGKCVDTSMGLTPLEGLVMGTRCG' A
#
# COMPACT_ATOMS: atom_id res chain seq x y z
N GLU A 1 -7.18 9.60 -5.27
CA GLU A 1 -6.22 10.61 -5.77
C GLU A 1 -5.35 10.13 -6.93
N ALA A 2 -4.54 9.07 -6.80
CA ALA A 2 -3.68 8.60 -7.92
C ALA A 2 -4.42 8.39 -9.25
N ALA A 3 -5.63 7.82 -9.23
CA ALA A 3 -6.49 7.67 -10.42
C ALA A 3 -6.84 9.01 -11.10
N LYS A 4 -7.20 10.01 -10.30
CA LYS A 4 -7.54 11.35 -10.77
C LYS A 4 -6.31 12.04 -11.36
N MET A 5 -5.16 11.92 -10.67
CA MET A 5 -3.87 12.48 -11.12
C MET A 5 -3.44 11.89 -12.47
N LEU A 6 -3.71 10.61 -12.70
CA LEU A 6 -3.40 9.92 -13.97
C LEU A 6 -4.50 10.07 -15.03
N ASN A 7 -5.61 10.74 -14.71
CA ASN A 7 -6.82 10.82 -15.53
C ASN A 7 -7.28 9.44 -16.06
N ARG A 8 -7.31 8.44 -15.17
CA ARG A 8 -7.67 7.05 -15.50
C ARG A 8 -8.77 6.53 -14.57
N PRO A 9 -9.67 5.66 -15.05
CA PRO A 9 -10.63 4.97 -14.20
C PRO A 9 -9.93 4.16 -13.10
N TYR A 10 -10.45 4.23 -11.87
CA TYR A 10 -9.85 3.60 -10.70
C TYR A 10 -9.80 2.06 -10.83
N ASP A 11 -10.83 1.48 -11.41
CA ASP A 11 -11.00 0.05 -11.72
C ASP A 11 -10.07 -0.45 -12.85
N LYS A 12 -9.30 0.43 -13.49
CA LYS A 12 -8.34 0.07 -14.56
C LYS A 12 -6.88 0.38 -14.19
N LEU A 13 -6.62 0.61 -12.91
CA LEU A 13 -5.27 0.91 -12.40
C LEU A 13 -4.62 -0.32 -11.80
N LYS A 14 -3.31 -0.43 -12.04
CA LYS A 14 -2.41 -1.37 -11.38
C LYS A 14 -1.35 -0.55 -10.67
N THR A 15 -1.42 -0.47 -9.35
CA THR A 15 -0.62 0.45 -8.55
C THR A 15 -0.03 -0.25 -7.33
N ILE A 16 1.15 0.20 -6.93
CA ILE A 16 1.73 -0.10 -5.62
C ILE A 16 1.64 1.18 -4.79
N THR A 17 1.03 1.12 -3.62
CA THR A 17 0.94 2.27 -2.71
C THR A 17 1.94 2.08 -1.58
N CYS A 18 2.80 3.08 -1.36
CA CYS A 18 3.79 3.06 -0.28
C CYS A 18 3.40 4.10 0.77
N HIS A 19 2.94 3.66 1.93
CA HIS A 19 2.75 4.51 3.10
C HIS A 19 4.01 4.40 3.96
N LEU A 20 4.81 5.46 4.01
CA LEU A 20 6.07 5.48 4.75
C LEU A 20 6.00 6.53 5.87
N GLY A 21 5.89 6.06 7.11
CA GLY A 21 5.80 6.89 8.30
C GLY A 21 6.25 6.12 9.55
N ASN A 22 5.80 6.55 10.73
CA ASN A 22 6.09 5.83 11.99
C ASN A 22 5.64 4.37 11.95
N GLY A 23 4.55 4.08 11.24
CA GLY A 23 4.25 2.76 10.69
C GLY A 23 4.35 2.82 9.18
N SER A 24 4.95 1.80 8.58
CA SER A 24 5.17 1.75 7.14
C SER A 24 4.58 0.49 6.54
N SER A 25 3.90 0.63 5.41
CA SER A 25 3.34 -0.49 4.66
C SER A 25 3.32 -0.24 3.17
N VAL A 26 3.34 -1.33 2.41
CA VAL A 26 3.17 -1.33 0.95
C VAL A 26 1.95 -2.17 0.62
N ALA A 27 1.08 -1.69 -0.27
CA ALA A 27 -0.05 -2.46 -0.75
C ALA A 27 -0.04 -2.55 -2.28
N ALA A 28 -0.33 -3.75 -2.78
CA ALA A 28 -0.58 -4.00 -4.18
C ALA A 28 -2.08 -3.82 -4.46
N VAL A 29 -2.42 -2.87 -5.33
CA VAL A 29 -3.79 -2.57 -5.72
C VAL A 29 -3.97 -2.86 -7.21
N LEU A 30 -4.84 -3.81 -7.52
CA LEU A 30 -5.21 -4.21 -8.86
C LEU A 30 -6.68 -3.87 -9.11
N ASN A 31 -6.95 -3.08 -10.14
CA ASN A 31 -8.29 -2.69 -10.56
C ASN A 31 -9.12 -2.12 -9.39
N GLY A 32 -8.46 -1.29 -8.58
CA GLY A 32 -9.07 -0.64 -7.43
C GLY A 32 -9.28 -1.53 -6.19
N LYS A 33 -8.86 -2.79 -6.24
CA LYS A 33 -8.91 -3.71 -5.09
C LYS A 33 -7.50 -3.99 -4.56
N CYS A 34 -7.35 -3.96 -3.25
CA CYS A 34 -6.14 -4.44 -2.60
C CYS A 34 -6.05 -5.96 -2.77
N VAL A 35 -4.97 -6.45 -3.38
CA VAL A 35 -4.73 -7.88 -3.59
C VAL A 35 -3.64 -8.43 -2.68
N ASP A 36 -2.78 -7.55 -2.17
CA ASP A 36 -1.74 -7.91 -1.21
C ASP A 36 -1.29 -6.68 -0.41
N THR A 37 -0.78 -6.90 0.79
CA THR A 37 -0.24 -5.84 1.65
C THR A 37 0.90 -6.39 2.50
N SER A 38 1.89 -5.55 2.78
CA SER A 38 3.08 -5.97 3.53
C SER A 38 2.80 -6.27 5.02
N MET A 39 1.72 -5.73 5.59
CA MET A 39 1.34 -6.03 6.98
C MET A 39 0.44 -7.26 7.05
N GLY A 40 0.70 -8.15 7.99
CA GLY A 40 -0.14 -9.32 8.27
C GLY A 40 -1.10 -9.10 9.43
N LEU A 41 -1.20 -10.10 10.32
CA LEU A 41 -2.16 -10.09 11.44
C LEU A 41 -1.97 -8.88 12.37
N THR A 42 -0.72 -8.42 12.52
CA THR A 42 -0.39 -7.24 13.32
C THR A 42 0.41 -6.24 12.48
N PRO A 43 0.46 -4.95 12.86
CA PRO A 43 1.31 -3.95 12.22
C PRO A 43 2.81 -4.14 12.46
N LEU A 44 3.23 -5.31 12.98
CA LEU A 44 4.64 -5.66 13.15
C LEU A 44 5.25 -6.14 11.85
N GLU A 45 4.53 -6.95 11.07
CA GLU A 45 5.01 -7.53 9.81
C GLU A 45 5.11 -6.46 8.70
N GLY A 46 6.12 -6.61 7.84
CA GLY A 46 6.29 -5.88 6.60
C GLY A 46 7.61 -5.12 6.54
N LEU A 47 7.51 -3.79 6.51
CA LEU A 47 8.69 -2.93 6.36
C LEU A 47 9.33 -2.64 7.70
N VAL A 48 10.65 -2.35 7.68
CA VAL A 48 11.32 -1.71 8.81
C VAL A 48 10.64 -0.37 9.11
N MET A 49 10.37 -0.10 10.39
CA MET A 49 9.68 1.11 10.85
C MET A 49 10.45 1.81 11.97
N GLY A 50 9.95 2.93 12.49
CA GLY A 50 10.68 3.75 13.46
C GLY A 50 11.08 3.01 14.74
N THR A 51 10.18 2.21 15.31
CA THR A 51 10.41 1.45 16.56
C THR A 51 10.00 -0.02 16.46
N ARG A 52 9.72 -0.50 15.25
CA ARG A 52 9.29 -1.88 14.97
C ARG A 52 10.25 -2.49 13.95
N CYS A 53 10.52 -3.79 14.10
CA CYS A 53 11.42 -4.50 13.19
C CYS A 53 10.90 -4.58 11.77
N GLY A 54 9.57 -4.56 11.58
CA GLY A 54 8.99 -5.08 10.34
C GLY A 54 8.88 -6.60 10.37
#